data_AF-A0AAN6VWV3-F1
#
_entry.id   AF-A0AAN6VWV3-F1
#
_cell.length_a   1.000
_cell.length_b   1.000
_cell.length_c   1.000
_cell.angle_alpha   90.00
_cell.angle_beta   90.00
_cell.angle_gamma   90.00
#
_symmetry.space_group_name_H-M   'P 1'
#
loop_
_entity.id
_entity.type
_entity.pdbx_description
1 polymer ?
#
loop_
_entity_poly.entity_id
_entity_poly.type
_entity_poly.pdbx_seq_one_letter_code
_entity_poly.pdbx_strand_id
1 'polypeptide(L)'
;MNTNNNDKTTFLASSDDWEAWNLQFQAQAIAGGFWNQVQGVTPFLHEPTAPDAAHHKHKASSQSTITARGSTAPVAGEDDPSQHSQSDSITTADLTAEGFRTYQMDWTIYQAKDKKYIQQTERIERLKQWVLKTTSPHFQLTSCDPIEPITQWYSSLKAQAGVSDEEAQRTAREAYRLATKPLLRAPRDLIKWSESWEQAIATAQRKGVPEALHTNTWLEDFLDAVKPVLGHWVTSYKLSKALQLTLTYRTVANDFREE
;
A
#
# COMPACT_ATOMS: atom_id res chain seq x y z
N MET A 1 -11.59 -29.86 -14.07
CA MET A 1 -12.02 -29.74 -12.67
C MET A 1 -11.47 -28.42 -12.16
N ASN A 2 -12.30 -27.37 -12.17
CA ASN A 2 -11.91 -26.05 -11.70
C ASN A 2 -12.02 -26.00 -10.18
N THR A 3 -10.90 -25.77 -9.51
CA THR A 3 -10.85 -25.43 -8.09
C THR A 3 -11.38 -24.00 -7.92
N ASN A 4 -12.68 -23.89 -7.60
CA ASN A 4 -13.24 -22.69 -6.97
C ASN A 4 -12.61 -22.55 -5.57
N ASN A 5 -11.48 -21.88 -5.48
CA ASN A 5 -11.00 -21.38 -4.21
C ASN A 5 -11.87 -20.19 -3.81
N ASN A 6 -12.80 -20.44 -2.88
CA ASN A 6 -13.52 -19.48 -2.04
C ASN A 6 -13.12 -18.00 -2.24
N ASP A 7 -13.89 -17.29 -3.08
CA ASP A 7 -14.00 -15.82 -3.06
C ASP A 7 -14.76 -15.37 -1.80
N LYS A 8 -14.22 -15.65 -0.62
CA LYS A 8 -14.69 -15.02 0.61
C LYS A 8 -14.15 -13.59 0.61
N THR A 9 -14.80 -12.73 -0.17
CA THR A 9 -14.52 -11.30 -0.19
C THR A 9 -14.75 -10.78 1.23
N THR A 10 -13.67 -10.45 1.94
CA THR A 10 -13.72 -9.90 3.29
C THR A 10 -14.46 -8.57 3.26
N PHE A 11 -15.44 -8.40 4.15
CA PHE A 11 -16.30 -7.22 4.18
C PHE A 11 -16.11 -6.48 5.52
N LEU A 12 -15.77 -5.19 5.46
CA LEU A 12 -15.55 -4.34 6.61
C LEU A 12 -16.88 -3.78 7.13
N ALA A 13 -17.51 -4.48 8.07
CA ALA A 13 -18.72 -4.01 8.75
C ALA A 13 -18.44 -3.49 10.17
N SER A 14 -17.40 -4.02 10.81
CA SER A 14 -17.06 -3.76 12.20
C SER A 14 -15.54 -3.77 12.42
N SER A 15 -15.14 -3.45 13.65
CA SER A 15 -13.74 -3.52 14.09
C SER A 15 -13.13 -4.91 13.93
N ASP A 16 -13.91 -5.97 14.17
CA ASP A 16 -13.46 -7.36 14.11
C ASP A 16 -13.06 -7.78 12.68
N ASP A 17 -13.66 -7.14 11.67
CA ASP A 17 -13.38 -7.43 10.26
C ASP A 17 -12.09 -6.75 9.75
N TRP A 18 -11.56 -5.78 10.52
CA TRP A 18 -10.46 -4.93 10.11
C TRP A 18 -9.23 -5.73 9.69
N GLU A 19 -8.84 -6.76 10.44
CA GLU A 19 -7.60 -7.48 10.13
C GLU A 19 -7.68 -8.22 8.80
N ALA A 20 -8.76 -8.96 8.59
CA ALA A 20 -8.95 -9.75 7.38
C ALA A 20 -9.09 -8.82 6.16
N TRP A 21 -9.84 -7.73 6.33
CA TRP A 21 -10.03 -6.72 5.29
C TRP A 21 -8.73 -5.97 4.96
N ASN A 22 -7.99 -5.52 5.98
CA ASN A 22 -6.72 -4.82 5.82
C ASN A 22 -5.67 -5.70 5.14
N LEU A 23 -5.63 -7.00 5.43
CA LEU A 23 -4.73 -7.93 4.73
C LEU A 23 -5.03 -7.98 3.22
N GLN A 24 -6.31 -8.00 2.84
CA GLN A 24 -6.71 -7.98 1.43
C GLN A 24 -6.43 -6.63 0.77
N PHE A 25 -6.68 -5.52 1.48
CA PHE A 25 -6.30 -4.19 1.01
C PHE A 25 -4.80 -4.11 0.72
N GLN A 26 -3.97 -4.58 1.66
CA GLN A 26 -2.51 -4.61 1.52
C GLN A 26 -2.07 -5.47 0.33
N ALA A 27 -2.62 -6.68 0.20
CA ALA A 27 -2.30 -7.58 -0.90
C ALA A 27 -2.58 -6.92 -2.27
N GLN A 28 -3.71 -6.22 -2.40
CA GLN A 28 -4.05 -5.50 -3.64
C GLN A 28 -3.14 -4.31 -3.91
N ALA A 29 -2.81 -3.51 -2.89
CA ALA A 29 -1.91 -2.37 -3.03
C ALA A 29 -0.47 -2.81 -3.36
N ILE A 30 0.00 -3.93 -2.79
CA ILE A 30 1.30 -4.55 -3.10
C ILE A 30 1.30 -5.08 -4.54
N ALA A 31 0.27 -5.82 -4.95
CA ALA A 31 0.13 -6.30 -6.33
C ALA A 31 0.04 -5.14 -7.34
N GLY A 32 -0.58 -4.02 -6.93
CA GLY A 32 -0.61 -2.78 -7.70
C GLY A 32 0.72 -2.04 -7.76
N GLY A 33 1.67 -2.37 -6.88
CA GLY A 33 2.99 -1.75 -6.79
C GLY A 33 2.99 -0.35 -6.18
N PHE A 34 1.98 -0.02 -5.36
CA PHE A 34 1.84 1.32 -4.76
C PHE A 34 1.61 1.32 -3.24
N TRP A 35 1.86 0.19 -2.56
CA TRP A 35 1.71 0.07 -1.10
C TRP A 35 2.58 1.07 -0.33
N ASN A 36 3.84 1.28 -0.74
CA ASN A 36 4.73 2.25 -0.11
C ASN A 36 4.15 3.68 -0.16
N GLN A 37 3.41 4.00 -1.21
CA GLN A 37 2.72 5.28 -1.36
C GLN A 37 1.52 5.39 -0.42
N VAL A 38 0.78 4.30 -0.23
CA VAL A 38 -0.30 4.26 0.76
C VAL A 38 0.22 4.47 2.17
N GLN A 39 1.40 3.94 2.48
CA GLN A 39 2.06 4.14 3.77
C GLN A 39 2.69 5.53 3.95
N GLY A 40 2.70 6.37 2.91
CA GLY A 40 3.34 7.69 2.95
C GLY A 40 4.88 7.64 2.89
N VAL A 41 5.48 6.50 2.54
CA VAL A 41 6.94 6.36 2.38
C VAL A 41 7.40 7.02 1.09
N THR A 42 6.59 6.93 0.03
CA THR A 42 6.84 7.55 -1.27
C THR A 42 5.62 8.34 -1.74
N PRO A 43 5.78 9.44 -2.50
CA PRO A 43 4.65 10.12 -3.10
C PRO A 43 4.08 9.32 -4.28
N PHE A 44 2.80 9.54 -4.59
CA PHE A 44 2.20 9.10 -5.85
C PHE A 44 2.80 9.86 -7.03
N LEU A 45 2.68 9.30 -8.23
CA LEU A 45 3.03 9.98 -9.46
C LEU A 45 2.06 11.15 -9.68
N HIS A 46 2.61 12.28 -10.10
CA HIS A 46 1.82 13.42 -10.54
C HIS A 46 1.63 13.35 -12.06
N GLU A 47 0.55 13.99 -12.52
CA GLU A 47 0.29 14.16 -13.94
C GLU A 47 1.49 14.87 -14.59
N PRO A 48 2.13 14.24 -15.59
CA PRO A 48 3.29 14.85 -16.24
C PRO A 48 2.85 16.01 -17.12
N THR A 49 3.68 17.04 -17.23
CA THR A 49 3.43 18.18 -18.12
C THR A 49 3.98 17.87 -19.52
N ALA A 50 3.16 18.11 -20.54
CA ALA A 50 3.60 17.99 -21.93
C ALA A 50 4.75 18.97 -22.23
N PRO A 51 5.80 18.57 -22.95
CA PRO A 51 6.90 19.47 -23.27
C PRO A 51 6.42 20.52 -24.27
N ASP A 52 6.79 21.76 -24.00
CA ASP A 52 6.47 22.91 -24.83
C ASP A 52 7.62 23.15 -25.82
N ALA A 53 7.27 23.22 -27.11
CA ALA A 53 8.21 23.50 -28.18
C ALA A 53 8.96 24.82 -27.94
N ALA A 54 8.31 25.83 -27.34
CA ALA A 54 8.89 27.14 -27.08
C ALA A 54 10.15 27.10 -26.19
N HIS A 55 10.33 26.07 -25.36
CA HIS A 55 11.51 25.92 -24.48
C HIS A 55 12.76 25.36 -25.18
N HIS A 56 12.67 25.00 -26.47
CA HIS A 56 13.78 24.39 -27.20
C HIS A 56 14.50 25.39 -28.13
N LYS A 57 15.64 25.00 -28.71
CA LYS A 57 16.43 25.89 -29.58
C LYS A 57 15.71 26.21 -30.89
N HIS A 58 15.35 27.47 -31.11
CA HIS A 58 14.68 27.96 -32.31
C HIS A 58 15.64 28.58 -33.32
N LYS A 59 15.26 28.57 -34.60
CA LYS A 59 15.95 29.32 -35.65
C LYS A 59 15.77 30.80 -35.31
N ALA A 60 16.87 31.56 -35.28
CA ALA A 60 16.78 33.00 -35.08
C ALA A 60 15.90 33.60 -36.19
N SER A 61 14.74 34.15 -35.83
CA SER A 61 13.96 34.97 -36.75
C SER A 61 14.83 36.14 -37.13
N SER A 62 15.25 36.19 -38.40
CA SER A 62 15.98 37.32 -38.93
C SER A 62 15.01 38.49 -39.03
N GLN A 63 14.83 39.25 -37.94
CA GLN A 63 14.15 40.53 -38.00
C GLN A 63 14.98 41.49 -38.87
N SER A 64 14.51 41.61 -40.11
CA SER A 64 14.58 42.74 -41.02
C SER A 64 15.67 43.79 -40.76
N THR A 65 16.63 43.84 -41.68
CA THR A 65 17.45 45.01 -42.02
C THR A 65 16.62 46.30 -42.05
N ILE A 66 16.86 47.21 -41.11
CA ILE A 66 16.38 48.59 -41.19
C ILE A 66 17.27 49.31 -42.22
N THR A 67 16.74 49.51 -43.43
CA THR A 67 17.31 50.41 -44.43
C THR A 67 17.17 51.85 -43.94
N ALA A 68 18.30 52.47 -43.56
CA ALA A 68 18.37 53.89 -43.28
C ALA A 68 18.17 54.70 -44.57
N ARG A 69 17.10 55.49 -44.67
CA ARG A 69 17.01 56.62 -45.60
C ARG A 69 16.15 57.73 -44.98
N GLY A 70 16.79 58.85 -44.65
CA GLY A 70 16.18 59.96 -43.92
C GLY A 70 15.34 60.90 -44.77
N SER A 71 14.40 61.62 -44.13
CA SER A 71 14.42 63.09 -43.98
C SER A 71 13.13 63.63 -43.34
N THR A 72 13.33 64.49 -42.34
CA THR A 72 12.59 65.71 -41.92
C THR A 72 11.18 65.67 -41.30
N ALA A 73 11.19 65.99 -39.99
CA ALA A 73 10.40 66.97 -39.22
C ALA A 73 8.99 66.59 -38.65
N PRO A 74 8.62 67.14 -37.47
CA PRO A 74 7.74 66.50 -36.49
C PRO A 74 6.32 67.08 -36.45
N VAL A 75 5.33 66.25 -36.16
CA VAL A 75 4.00 66.72 -35.71
C VAL A 75 3.56 65.84 -34.55
N ALA A 76 3.25 66.51 -33.44
CA ALA A 76 2.74 65.97 -32.19
C ALA A 76 1.32 65.42 -32.36
N GLY A 77 1.02 64.32 -31.67
CA GLY A 77 -0.34 63.77 -31.60
C GLY A 77 -0.36 62.40 -30.93
N GLU A 78 -0.70 62.43 -29.65
CA GLU A 78 -1.58 61.47 -28.95
C GLU A 78 -1.12 60.02 -28.71
N ASP A 79 -1.29 59.65 -27.43
CA ASP A 79 -1.11 58.36 -26.79
C ASP A 79 -1.72 57.17 -27.54
N ASP A 80 -0.88 56.18 -27.86
CA ASP A 80 -1.30 54.80 -28.08
C ASP A 80 -0.25 53.84 -27.48
N PRO A 81 -0.50 53.22 -26.32
CA PRO A 81 0.30 52.10 -25.82
C PRO A 81 -0.44 50.79 -26.11
N SER A 82 -0.65 50.47 -27.39
CA SER A 82 -1.11 49.16 -27.83
C SER A 82 0.06 48.34 -28.39
N GLN A 83 1.06 48.06 -27.54
CA GLN A 83 1.94 46.91 -27.73
C GLN A 83 1.11 45.64 -27.59
N HIS A 84 0.43 45.25 -28.67
CA HIS A 84 0.10 43.85 -28.88
C HIS A 84 1.42 43.13 -29.16
N SER A 85 2.04 42.63 -28.09
CA SER A 85 3.00 41.56 -28.15
C SER A 85 2.31 40.38 -28.84
N GLN A 86 2.46 40.28 -30.16
CA GLN A 86 2.19 39.04 -30.88
C GLN A 86 3.07 37.97 -30.23
N SER A 87 2.47 37.16 -29.37
CA SER A 87 3.00 35.84 -29.06
C SER A 87 2.91 35.05 -30.36
N ASP A 88 3.91 35.21 -31.23
CA ASP A 88 4.17 34.25 -32.29
C ASP A 88 4.39 32.92 -31.57
N SER A 89 3.34 32.10 -31.57
CA SER A 89 3.33 30.78 -30.96
C SER A 89 4.40 29.97 -31.65
N ILE A 90 5.55 29.82 -31.00
CA ILE A 90 6.69 29.14 -31.59
C ILE A 90 6.32 27.66 -31.76
N THR A 91 6.29 27.21 -33.01
CA THR A 91 5.89 25.85 -33.35
C THR A 91 7.09 24.94 -33.54
N THR A 92 6.86 23.64 -33.64
CA THR A 92 7.94 22.66 -33.88
C THR A 92 8.69 22.89 -35.21
N ALA A 93 8.10 23.63 -36.16
CA ALA A 93 8.72 23.99 -37.44
C ALA A 93 9.81 25.07 -37.31
N ASP A 94 9.70 25.89 -36.25
CA ASP A 94 10.62 26.99 -35.94
C ASP A 94 11.88 26.49 -35.21
N LEU A 95 11.89 25.22 -34.79
CA LEU A 95 13.02 24.59 -34.13
C LEU A 95 14.22 24.38 -35.07
N THR A 96 15.41 24.53 -34.50
CA THR A 96 16.66 24.02 -35.10
C THR A 96 16.65 22.48 -35.11
N ALA A 97 17.50 21.84 -35.92
CA ALA A 97 17.62 20.39 -35.92
C ALA A 97 17.99 19.82 -34.53
N GLU A 98 18.81 20.54 -33.76
CA GLU A 98 19.15 20.19 -32.38
C GLU A 98 17.94 20.37 -31.44
N GLY A 99 17.26 21.52 -31.53
CA GLY A 99 16.04 21.80 -30.75
C GLY A 99 14.95 20.76 -30.98
N PHE A 100 14.72 20.39 -32.24
CA PHE A 100 13.78 19.32 -32.61
C PHE A 100 14.16 17.97 -32.01
N ARG A 101 15.45 17.60 -32.03
CA ARG A 101 15.91 16.35 -31.39
C ARG A 101 15.69 16.34 -29.88
N THR A 102 15.96 17.45 -29.20
CA THR A 102 15.70 17.56 -27.75
C THR A 102 14.21 17.48 -27.43
N TYR A 103 13.37 18.17 -28.22
CA TYR A 103 11.91 18.12 -28.09
C TYR A 103 11.38 16.69 -28.28
N GLN A 104 11.87 15.96 -29.28
CA GLN A 104 11.48 14.56 -29.50
C GLN A 104 11.88 13.65 -28.33
N MET A 105 13.04 13.88 -27.71
CA MET A 105 13.48 13.13 -26.54
C MET A 105 12.59 13.42 -25.33
N ASP A 106 12.30 14.70 -25.07
CA ASP A 106 11.42 15.12 -23.97
C ASP A 106 9.99 14.62 -24.17
N TRP A 107 9.50 14.62 -25.41
CA TRP A 107 8.21 14.00 -25.76
C TRP A 107 8.19 12.50 -25.47
N THR A 108 9.26 11.79 -25.79
CA THR A 108 9.40 10.36 -25.48
C THR A 108 9.41 10.10 -23.97
N ILE A 109 10.12 10.94 -23.21
CA ILE A 109 10.16 10.88 -21.74
C ILE A 109 8.77 11.17 -21.16
N TYR A 110 8.09 12.19 -21.68
CA TYR A 110 6.71 12.55 -21.31
C TYR A 110 5.77 11.37 -21.52
N GLN A 111 5.73 10.78 -22.72
CA GLN A 111 4.90 9.61 -23.02
C GLN A 111 5.17 8.43 -22.08
N ALA A 112 6.44 8.18 -21.74
CA ALA A 112 6.81 7.13 -20.80
C ALA A 112 6.33 7.42 -19.36
N LYS A 113 6.40 8.67 -18.92
CA LYS A 113 5.88 9.12 -17.60
C LYS A 113 4.36 9.07 -17.56
N ASP A 114 3.70 9.55 -18.61
CA ASP A 114 2.24 9.60 -18.73
C ASP A 114 1.64 8.20 -18.70
N LYS A 115 2.23 7.27 -19.45
CA LYS A 115 1.85 5.85 -19.38
C LYS A 115 1.94 5.27 -17.95
N LYS A 116 2.99 5.60 -17.19
CA LYS A 116 3.14 5.13 -15.80
C LYS A 116 2.12 5.79 -14.87
N TYR A 117 1.86 7.08 -15.06
CA TYR A 117 0.87 7.84 -14.31
C TYR A 117 -0.53 7.25 -14.51
N ILE A 118 -0.97 7.10 -15.77
CA ILE A 118 -2.27 6.50 -16.12
C ILE A 118 -2.40 5.09 -15.51
N GLN A 119 -1.39 4.24 -15.66
CA GLN A 119 -1.40 2.90 -15.07
C GLN A 119 -1.53 2.92 -13.54
N GLN A 120 -0.87 3.86 -12.86
CA GLN A 120 -1.00 4.00 -11.41
C GLN A 120 -2.40 4.47 -11.04
N THR A 121 -2.94 5.48 -11.73
CA THR A 121 -4.30 6.01 -11.52
C THR A 121 -5.37 4.93 -11.70
N GLU A 122 -5.30 4.13 -12.78
CA GLU A 122 -6.23 3.01 -13.01
C GLU A 122 -6.18 1.96 -11.89
N ARG A 123 -4.98 1.66 -11.38
CA ARG A 123 -4.81 0.69 -10.28
C ARG A 123 -5.36 1.25 -8.96
N ILE A 124 -5.17 2.54 -8.70
CA ILE A 124 -5.74 3.22 -7.53
C ILE A 124 -7.26 3.25 -7.64
N GLU A 125 -7.82 3.57 -8.81
CA GLU A 125 -9.27 3.57 -9.03
C GLU A 125 -9.86 2.19 -8.80
N ARG A 126 -9.22 1.13 -9.32
CA ARG A 126 -9.62 -0.25 -9.07
C ARG A 126 -9.63 -0.57 -7.57
N LEU A 127 -8.63 -0.12 -6.83
CA LEU A 127 -8.58 -0.31 -5.38
C LEU A 127 -9.70 0.48 -4.67
N LYS A 128 -9.93 1.75 -5.06
CA LYS A 128 -11.06 2.56 -4.54
C LYS A 128 -12.40 1.86 -4.77
N GLN A 129 -12.63 1.34 -5.98
CA GLN A 129 -13.84 0.58 -6.29
C GLN A 129 -13.97 -0.69 -5.45
N TRP A 130 -12.85 -1.40 -5.21
CA TRP A 130 -12.85 -2.55 -4.32
C TRP A 130 -13.19 -2.16 -2.87
N VAL A 131 -12.61 -1.08 -2.35
CA VAL A 131 -12.92 -0.55 -1.01
C VAL A 131 -14.41 -0.28 -0.88
N LEU A 132 -15.01 0.45 -1.84
CA LEU A 132 -16.44 0.76 -1.83
C LEU A 132 -17.32 -0.50 -1.91
N LYS A 133 -16.88 -1.57 -2.59
CA LYS A 133 -17.63 -2.84 -2.64
C LYS A 133 -17.52 -3.67 -1.36
N THR A 134 -16.46 -3.47 -0.58
CA THR A 134 -16.09 -4.33 0.55
C THR A 134 -16.18 -3.64 1.90
N THR A 135 -16.80 -2.47 1.96
CA THR A 135 -16.91 -1.65 3.17
C THR A 135 -18.37 -1.33 3.43
N SER A 136 -18.80 -1.28 4.69
CA SER A 136 -20.20 -0.95 5.02
C SER A 136 -20.54 0.49 4.65
N PRO A 137 -21.82 0.82 4.36
CA PRO A 137 -22.22 2.18 3.98
C PRO A 137 -21.84 3.24 5.02
N HIS A 138 -21.85 2.90 6.30
CA HIS A 138 -21.45 3.81 7.38
C HIS A 138 -19.98 4.22 7.29
N PHE A 139 -19.08 3.23 7.11
CA PHE A 139 -17.66 3.49 6.91
C PHE A 139 -17.40 4.25 5.60
N GLN A 140 -18.11 3.94 4.52
CA GLN A 140 -17.98 4.67 3.26
C GLN A 140 -18.31 6.15 3.42
N LEU A 141 -19.42 6.47 4.11
CA LEU A 141 -19.89 7.84 4.28
C LEU A 141 -18.91 8.73 5.07
N THR A 142 -18.14 8.13 5.97
CA THR A 142 -17.30 8.83 6.94
C THR A 142 -15.82 8.78 6.63
N SER A 143 -15.38 7.78 5.85
CA SER A 143 -13.96 7.55 5.54
C SER A 143 -13.61 7.53 4.04
N CYS A 144 -14.59 7.50 3.12
CA CYS A 144 -14.33 7.34 1.68
C CYS A 144 -14.80 8.55 0.85
N ASP A 145 -14.31 9.75 1.16
CA ASP A 145 -14.65 10.96 0.37
C ASP A 145 -14.08 10.85 -1.07
N PRO A 146 -14.89 10.99 -2.14
CA PRO A 146 -14.42 10.89 -3.52
C PRO A 146 -13.21 11.76 -3.87
N ILE A 147 -13.09 12.94 -3.27
CA ILE A 147 -12.03 13.93 -3.51
C ILE A 147 -10.73 13.49 -2.85
N GLU A 148 -10.81 12.77 -1.75
CA GLU A 148 -9.64 12.37 -0.97
C GLU A 148 -8.82 11.27 -1.67
N PRO A 149 -7.49 11.26 -1.47
CA PRO A 149 -6.64 10.19 -1.97
C PRO A 149 -6.89 8.89 -1.19
N ILE A 150 -6.53 7.76 -1.81
CA ILE A 150 -6.68 6.43 -1.19
C ILE A 150 -5.90 6.29 0.12
N THR A 151 -4.85 7.10 0.35
CA THR A 151 -4.11 7.18 1.62
C THR A 151 -5.00 7.65 2.76
N GLN A 152 -5.79 8.70 2.53
CA GLN A 152 -6.72 9.25 3.51
C GLN A 152 -7.85 8.26 3.79
N TRP A 153 -8.37 7.60 2.76
CA TRP A 153 -9.36 6.55 2.95
C TRP A 153 -8.83 5.44 3.86
N TYR A 154 -7.61 4.99 3.61
CA TYR A 154 -6.98 3.96 4.42
C TYR A 154 -6.80 4.38 5.88
N SER A 155 -6.30 5.59 6.14
CA SER A 155 -6.10 6.08 7.51
C SER A 155 -7.41 6.28 8.26
N SER A 156 -8.43 6.83 7.60
CA SER A 156 -9.74 7.06 8.19
C SER A 156 -10.45 5.74 8.50
N LEU A 157 -10.43 4.78 7.57
CA LEU A 157 -10.95 3.43 7.80
C LEU A 157 -10.21 2.74 8.94
N LYS A 158 -8.88 2.86 9.01
CA LYS A 158 -8.09 2.31 10.12
C LYS A 158 -8.49 2.93 11.46
N ALA A 159 -8.61 4.25 11.52
CA ALA A 159 -8.96 4.98 12.74
C ALA A 159 -10.39 4.64 13.20
N GLN A 160 -11.33 4.60 12.27
CA GLN A 160 -12.74 4.37 12.56
C GLN A 160 -13.06 2.90 12.84
N ALA A 161 -12.37 1.97 12.18
CA ALA A 161 -12.46 0.55 12.53
C ALA A 161 -11.89 0.29 13.93
N GLY A 162 -11.26 1.28 14.56
CA GLY A 162 -11.27 1.41 16.02
C GLY A 162 -10.51 0.33 16.77
N VAL A 163 -9.69 -0.48 16.10
CA VAL A 163 -8.75 -1.32 16.82
C VAL A 163 -7.61 -0.40 17.25
N SER A 164 -7.71 0.22 18.42
CA SER A 164 -6.50 0.78 19.04
C SER A 164 -5.48 -0.35 19.09
N ASP A 165 -4.23 -0.08 18.70
CA ASP A 165 -3.21 -1.13 18.69
C ASP A 165 -3.11 -1.83 20.07
N GLU A 166 -3.46 -1.10 21.14
CA GLU A 166 -3.61 -1.59 22.51
C GLU A 166 -4.77 -2.57 22.70
N GLU A 167 -5.97 -2.29 22.19
CA GLU A 167 -7.11 -3.22 22.25
C GLU A 167 -6.88 -4.44 21.37
N ALA A 168 -6.29 -4.27 20.18
CA ALA A 168 -5.83 -5.38 19.33
C ALA A 168 -4.90 -6.31 20.11
N GLN A 169 -3.91 -5.71 20.77
CA GLN A 169 -2.91 -6.44 21.54
C GLN A 169 -3.55 -7.12 22.75
N ARG A 170 -4.49 -6.46 23.44
CA ARG A 170 -5.23 -7.04 24.57
C ARG A 170 -6.06 -8.25 24.14
N THR A 171 -6.86 -8.12 23.09
CA THR A 171 -7.68 -9.20 22.53
C THR A 171 -6.80 -10.35 22.04
N ALA A 172 -5.69 -10.06 21.35
CA ALA A 172 -4.74 -11.08 20.92
C ALA A 172 -4.06 -11.79 22.10
N ARG A 173 -3.72 -11.05 23.16
CA ARG A 173 -3.17 -11.63 24.41
C ARG A 173 -4.20 -12.52 25.10
N GLU A 174 -5.46 -12.11 25.17
CA GLU A 174 -6.55 -12.93 25.74
C GLU A 174 -6.78 -14.21 24.94
N ALA A 175 -6.85 -14.11 23.61
CA ALA A 175 -6.98 -15.27 22.73
C ALA A 175 -5.79 -16.24 22.88
N TYR A 176 -4.56 -15.72 22.95
CA TYR A 176 -3.36 -16.51 23.20
C TYR A 176 -3.41 -17.21 24.57
N ARG A 177 -3.81 -16.49 25.63
CA ARG A 177 -3.98 -17.06 26.98
C ARG A 177 -5.04 -18.14 27.02
N LEU A 178 -6.14 -17.98 26.28
CA LEU A 178 -7.17 -19.00 26.17
C LEU A 178 -6.66 -20.25 25.44
N ALA A 179 -5.88 -20.07 24.38
CA ALA A 179 -5.31 -21.17 23.61
C ALA A 179 -4.22 -21.95 24.36
N THR A 180 -3.55 -21.32 25.32
CA THR A 180 -2.48 -21.90 26.17
C THR A 180 -2.99 -22.36 27.54
N LYS A 181 -4.31 -22.35 27.79
CA LYS A 181 -4.85 -22.92 29.02
C LYS A 181 -4.54 -24.43 29.10
N PRO A 182 -4.13 -24.94 30.27
CA PRO A 182 -3.96 -26.37 30.51
C PRO A 182 -5.17 -27.18 30.06
N LEU A 183 -4.92 -28.13 29.17
CA LEU A 183 -5.91 -29.08 28.70
C LEU A 183 -6.26 -30.00 29.87
N LEU A 184 -7.47 -29.85 30.42
CA LEU A 184 -7.91 -30.68 31.55
C LEU A 184 -8.21 -32.13 31.15
N ARG A 185 -8.51 -32.36 29.87
CA ARG A 185 -8.77 -33.66 29.25
C ARG A 185 -8.32 -33.58 27.79
N ALA A 186 -8.00 -34.73 27.20
CA ALA A 186 -7.75 -34.81 25.76
C ALA A 186 -8.94 -34.19 24.99
N PRO A 187 -8.73 -33.12 24.20
CA PRO A 187 -9.73 -32.66 23.26
C PRO A 187 -10.15 -33.81 22.36
N ARG A 188 -11.43 -33.84 21.97
CA ARG A 188 -11.91 -34.81 20.96
C ARG A 188 -11.17 -34.67 19.63
N ASP A 189 -10.58 -33.49 19.39
CA ASP A 189 -9.83 -33.15 18.20
C ASP A 189 -8.59 -32.33 18.59
N LEU A 190 -7.47 -33.04 18.82
CA LEU A 190 -6.17 -32.45 19.15
C LEU A 190 -5.62 -31.62 17.98
N ILE A 191 -5.92 -32.02 16.74
CA ILE A 191 -5.47 -31.32 15.52
C ILE A 191 -6.14 -29.95 15.47
N LYS A 192 -7.46 -29.88 15.63
CA LYS A 192 -8.19 -28.60 15.64
C LYS A 192 -7.75 -27.68 16.78
N TRP A 193 -7.41 -28.26 17.95
CA TRP A 193 -6.83 -27.46 19.04
C TRP A 193 -5.46 -26.89 18.64
N SER A 194 -4.59 -27.69 18.01
CA SER A 194 -3.28 -27.23 17.53
C SER A 194 -3.41 -26.10 16.49
N GLU A 195 -4.37 -26.18 15.56
CA GLU A 195 -4.66 -25.14 14.57
C GLU A 195 -5.13 -23.84 15.24
N SER A 196 -5.99 -23.96 16.26
CA SER A 196 -6.48 -22.82 17.03
C SER A 196 -5.34 -22.13 17.79
N TRP A 197 -4.43 -22.92 18.38
CA TRP A 197 -3.24 -22.39 19.03
C TRP A 197 -2.29 -21.72 18.03
N GLU A 198 -2.01 -22.34 16.88
CA GLU A 198 -1.17 -21.74 15.83
C GLU A 198 -1.73 -20.40 15.33
N GLN A 199 -3.05 -20.32 15.16
CA GLN A 199 -3.71 -19.07 14.79
C GLN A 199 -3.56 -18.03 15.90
N ALA A 200 -3.75 -18.41 17.17
CA ALA A 200 -3.64 -17.50 18.31
C ALA A 200 -2.23 -16.95 18.49
N ILE A 201 -1.19 -17.79 18.43
CA ILE A 201 0.21 -17.37 18.56
C ILE A 201 0.66 -16.51 17.37
N ALA A 202 0.25 -16.85 16.14
CA ALA A 202 0.55 -16.04 14.96
C ALA A 202 -0.05 -14.63 15.05
N THR A 203 -1.30 -14.53 15.53
CA THR A 203 -1.96 -13.24 15.78
C THR A 203 -1.26 -12.48 16.91
N ALA A 204 -0.93 -13.14 18.02
CA ALA A 204 -0.25 -12.55 19.16
C ALA A 204 1.15 -12.00 18.80
N GLN A 205 1.94 -12.74 18.02
CA GLN A 205 3.23 -12.27 17.49
C GLN A 205 3.08 -11.03 16.61
N ARG A 206 2.08 -11.04 15.71
CA ARG A 206 1.80 -9.90 14.82
C ARG A 206 1.41 -8.63 15.59
N LYS A 207 0.73 -8.78 16.73
CA LYS A 207 0.31 -7.67 17.61
C LYS A 207 1.36 -7.30 18.68
N GLY A 208 2.53 -7.93 18.65
CA GLY A 208 3.60 -7.63 19.60
C GLY A 208 3.28 -8.02 21.04
N VAL A 209 2.46 -9.06 21.26
CA VAL A 209 2.18 -9.58 22.61
C VAL A 209 3.49 -10.15 23.20
N PRO A 210 4.05 -9.58 24.29
CA PRO A 210 5.37 -9.94 24.82
C PRO A 210 5.54 -11.43 25.11
N GLU A 211 4.49 -12.08 25.60
CA GLU A 211 4.48 -13.52 25.93
C GLU A 211 4.66 -14.41 24.69
N ALA A 212 4.18 -13.98 23.53
CA ALA A 212 4.23 -14.75 22.29
C ALA A 212 5.50 -14.50 21.44
N LEU A 213 6.30 -13.48 21.78
CA LEU A 213 7.48 -13.08 20.99
C LEU A 213 8.70 -13.95 21.24
N HIS A 214 8.91 -14.40 22.48
CA HIS A 214 10.13 -15.11 22.87
C HIS A 214 9.91 -16.62 22.79
N THR A 215 10.77 -17.31 22.03
CA THR A 215 10.68 -18.77 21.81
C THR A 215 10.54 -19.58 23.09
N ASN A 216 11.33 -19.28 24.12
CA ASN A 216 11.26 -20.02 25.37
C ASN A 216 9.92 -19.79 26.10
N THR A 217 9.40 -18.57 26.09
CA THR A 217 8.15 -18.23 26.78
C THR A 217 6.96 -18.94 26.17
N TRP A 218 6.76 -18.82 24.85
CA TRP A 218 5.61 -19.43 24.22
C TRP A 218 5.72 -20.96 24.12
N LEU A 219 6.94 -21.49 24.06
CA LEU A 219 7.16 -22.93 24.10
C LEU A 219 6.81 -23.51 25.47
N GLU A 220 7.19 -22.84 26.57
CA GLU A 220 6.80 -23.25 27.91
C GLU A 220 5.28 -23.21 28.09
N ASP A 221 4.62 -22.14 27.65
CA ASP A 221 3.15 -22.03 27.68
C ASP A 221 2.48 -23.19 26.92
N PHE A 222 2.98 -23.56 25.75
CA PHE A 222 2.45 -24.68 24.97
C PHE A 222 2.67 -26.02 25.68
N LEU A 223 3.88 -26.27 26.18
CA LEU A 223 4.20 -27.53 26.84
C LEU A 223 3.41 -27.69 28.14
N ASP A 224 3.21 -26.62 28.90
CA ASP A 224 2.37 -26.62 30.10
C ASP A 224 0.89 -26.80 29.76
N ALA A 225 0.43 -26.27 28.62
CA ALA A 225 -0.94 -26.50 28.14
C ALA A 225 -1.21 -27.99 27.88
N VAL A 226 -0.25 -28.68 27.26
CA VAL A 226 -0.38 -30.07 26.77
C VAL A 226 -0.01 -31.12 27.83
N LYS A 227 0.89 -30.79 28.77
CA LYS A 227 1.43 -31.70 29.79
C LYS A 227 0.40 -32.54 30.54
N PRO A 228 -0.79 -32.04 30.93
CA PRO A 228 -1.76 -32.86 31.65
C PRO A 228 -2.35 -34.00 30.81
N VAL A 229 -2.32 -33.89 29.48
CA VAL A 229 -2.87 -34.89 28.56
C VAL A 229 -1.75 -35.76 27.96
N LEU A 230 -0.64 -35.14 27.54
CA LEU A 230 0.46 -35.80 26.83
C LEU A 230 1.80 -35.58 27.53
N GLY A 231 1.85 -35.88 28.83
CA GLY A 231 3.05 -35.67 29.64
C GLY A 231 4.29 -36.44 29.18
N HIS A 232 4.11 -37.62 28.58
CA HIS A 232 5.21 -38.42 28.02
C HIS A 232 5.81 -37.73 26.79
N TRP A 233 4.97 -37.28 25.84
CA TRP A 233 5.40 -36.50 24.69
C TRP A 233 6.15 -35.24 25.09
N VAL A 234 5.62 -34.47 26.06
CA VAL A 234 6.28 -33.25 26.57
C VAL A 234 7.69 -33.56 27.11
N THR A 235 7.84 -34.67 27.83
CA THR A 235 9.15 -35.07 28.39
C THR A 235 10.13 -35.45 27.27
N SER A 236 9.69 -36.24 26.29
CA SER A 236 10.49 -36.62 25.11
C SER A 236 10.84 -35.41 24.25
N TYR A 237 9.91 -34.48 24.07
CA TYR A 237 10.08 -33.27 23.27
C TYR A 237 11.10 -32.32 23.90
N LYS A 238 11.02 -32.10 25.23
CA LYS A 238 12.03 -31.32 25.96
C LYS A 238 13.42 -31.92 25.82
N LEU A 239 13.56 -33.25 25.88
CA LEU A 239 14.86 -33.92 25.75
C LEU A 239 15.44 -33.79 24.33
N SER A 240 14.61 -33.88 23.30
CA SER A 240 15.05 -33.86 21.90
C SER A 240 15.29 -32.45 21.36
N LYS A 241 14.55 -31.44 21.84
CA LYS A 241 14.56 -30.07 21.30
C LYS A 241 15.26 -29.03 22.18
N ALA A 242 15.77 -29.40 23.35
CA ALA A 242 16.51 -28.51 24.28
C ALA A 242 17.69 -27.73 23.67
N LEU A 243 18.13 -28.08 22.46
CA LEU A 243 19.31 -27.50 21.79
C LEU A 243 18.98 -26.73 20.50
N GLN A 244 17.71 -26.63 20.08
CA GLN A 244 17.35 -25.96 18.82
C GLN A 244 17.05 -24.46 19.04
N LEU A 245 18.04 -23.62 18.69
CA LEU A 245 17.95 -22.14 18.75
C LEU A 245 16.98 -21.52 17.73
N THR A 246 16.40 -22.30 16.82
CA THR A 246 15.58 -21.82 15.69
C THR A 246 14.18 -22.44 15.66
N LEU A 247 13.64 -22.80 16.82
CA LEU A 247 12.31 -23.40 16.90
C LEU A 247 11.24 -22.37 16.50
N THR A 248 10.37 -22.75 15.56
CA THR A 248 9.19 -21.95 15.20
C THR A 248 7.93 -22.61 15.74
N TYR A 249 6.88 -21.82 15.99
CA TYR A 249 5.60 -22.35 16.46
C TYR A 249 4.99 -23.37 15.47
N ARG A 250 5.26 -23.21 14.17
CA ARG A 250 4.84 -24.15 13.11
C ARG A 250 5.54 -25.50 13.21
N THR A 251 6.83 -25.48 13.54
CA THR A 251 7.60 -26.70 13.77
C THR A 251 7.02 -27.48 14.94
N VAL A 252 6.72 -26.80 16.04
CA VAL A 252 6.09 -27.42 17.23
C VAL A 252 4.71 -27.99 16.91
N ALA A 253 3.88 -27.24 16.20
CA ALA A 253 2.56 -27.72 15.79
C ALA A 253 2.63 -28.96 14.90
N ASN A 254 3.57 -29.00 13.95
CA ASN A 254 3.75 -30.15 13.08
C ASN A 254 4.26 -31.37 13.87
N ASP A 255 5.30 -31.20 14.68
CA ASP A 255 5.83 -32.27 15.54
C ASP A 255 4.75 -32.81 16.50
N PHE A 256 3.82 -31.96 16.95
CA PHE A 256 2.70 -32.33 17.81
C PHE A 256 1.58 -33.09 17.08
N ARG A 257 1.40 -32.86 15.78
CA ARG A 257 0.40 -33.57 14.95
C ARG A 257 0.86 -34.96 14.53
N GLU A 258 2.16 -35.21 14.57
CA GLU A 258 2.77 -36.50 14.22
C GLU A 258 2.78 -37.51 15.38
N GLU A 259 2.36 -37.09 16.58
CA GLU A 259 2.15 -37.95 17.76
C GLU A 259 0.82 -38.72 17.69
#